data_AF-A0ABD0QG39-F1
#
_entry.id   AF-A0ABD0QG39-F1
#
_cell.length_a   1.000
_cell.length_b   1.000
_cell.length_c   1.000
_cell.angle_alpha   90.00
_cell.angle_beta   90.00
_cell.angle_gamma   90.00
#
_symmetry.space_group_name_H-M   'P 1'
#
loop_
_entity.id
_entity.type
_entity.pdbx_description
1 polymer ?
#
loop_
_entity_poly.entity_id
_entity_poly.type
_entity_poly.pdbx_seq_one_letter_code
_entity_poly.pdbx_strand_id
1 'polypeptide(L)' 'MEWIQVEDFKKVLDVNLMGLIDVTLQFLPLLKKARGRVVNVASILGRISLIGGGYCPAKYGVEAFSDSL' A
#
# COMPACT_ATOMS: atom_id res chain seq x y z
N MET A 1 -0.23 9.33 -21.66
CA MET A 1 0.74 9.22 -20.55
C MET A 1 1.83 10.28 -20.61
N GLU A 2 1.99 11.02 -21.70
CA GLU A 2 3.08 12.02 -21.87
C GLU A 2 3.02 13.23 -20.92
N TRP A 3 1.93 13.39 -20.17
CA TRP A 3 1.73 14.46 -19.19
C TRP A 3 1.82 14.00 -17.73
N ILE A 4 1.94 12.69 -17.47
CA ILE A 4 2.07 12.15 -16.11
C ILE A 4 3.52 12.27 -15.68
N GLN A 5 3.75 12.88 -14.52
CA GLN A 5 5.08 13.01 -13.92
C GLN A 5 5.30 11.95 -12.84
N VAL A 6 6.55 11.65 -12.54
CA VAL A 6 6.91 10.75 -11.41
C VAL A 6 6.30 11.24 -10.09
N GLU A 7 6.15 12.56 -9.93
CA GLU A 7 5.56 13.15 -8.75
C GLU A 7 4.08 12.76 -8.54
N ASP A 8 3.34 12.49 -9.62
CA ASP A 8 1.96 12.01 -9.54
C ASP A 8 1.90 10.57 -9.00
N PHE A 9 2.90 9.74 -9.33
CA PHE A 9 3.04 8.41 -8.75
C PHE A 9 3.41 8.48 -7.28
N LYS A 10 4.38 9.33 -6.91
CA LYS A 10 4.82 9.49 -5.52
C LYS A 10 3.67 9.89 -4.62
N LYS A 11 2.88 10.90 -4.99
CA LYS A 11 1.68 11.31 -4.21
C LYS A 11 0.75 10.14 -3.90
N VAL A 12 0.51 9.25 -4.86
CA VAL A 12 -0.37 8.09 -4.67
C VAL A 12 0.30 7.01 -3.81
N LEU A 13 1.58 6.73 -4.05
CA LEU A 13 2.37 5.72 -3.33
C LEU A 13 2.62 6.13 -1.87
N ASP A 14 2.93 7.40 -1.63
CA ASP A 14 3.21 7.94 -0.29
C ASP A 14 2.03 7.71 0.65
N VAL A 15 0.81 7.89 0.16
CA VAL A 15 -0.40 7.66 0.98
C VAL A 15 -0.78 6.18 1.00
N ASN A 16 -0.95 5.55 -0.18
CA ASN A 16 -1.60 4.23 -0.27
C ASN A 16 -0.67 3.06 0.03
N LEU A 17 0.64 3.25 -0.08
CA LEU A 17 1.63 2.21 0.18
C LEU A 17 2.50 2.59 1.37
N MET A 18 3.26 3.68 1.28
CA MET A 18 4.23 4.04 2.32
C MET A 18 3.54 4.39 3.64
N GLY A 19 2.44 5.16 3.61
CA GLY A 19 1.65 5.48 4.80
C GLY A 19 1.02 4.24 5.44
N LEU A 20 0.57 3.28 4.64
CA LEU A 20 0.07 1.99 5.15
C LEU A 20 1.18 1.19 5.83
N ILE A 21 2.36 1.09 5.20
CA ILE A 21 3.53 0.41 5.76
C ILE A 21 3.94 1.06 7.07
N ASP A 22 4.07 2.39 7.08
CA ASP A 22 4.51 3.15 8.24
C ASP A 22 3.57 2.96 9.45
N VAL A 23 2.26 3.13 9.25
CA VAL A 23 1.27 2.88 10.31
C VAL A 23 1.31 1.42 10.76
N THR A 24 1.38 0.47 9.84
CA THR A 24 1.42 -0.95 10.20
C THR A 24 2.62 -1.27 11.08
N LEU A 25 3.81 -0.82 10.69
CA LEU A 25 5.05 -1.07 11.42
C LEU A 25 5.09 -0.34 12.77
N GLN A 26 4.62 0.91 12.84
CA GLN A 26 4.55 1.67 14.09
C GLN A 26 3.64 1.01 15.13
N PHE A 27 2.51 0.46 14.70
CA PHE A 27 1.56 -0.19 15.61
C PHE A 27 1.85 -1.68 15.84
N LEU A 28 2.71 -2.31 15.04
CA LEU A 28 3.02 -3.74 15.13
C LEU A 28 3.44 -4.21 16.54
N PRO A 29 4.27 -3.48 17.31
CA PRO A 29 4.61 -3.88 18.67
C PRO A 29 3.40 -3.87 19.61
N LEU A 30 2.51 -2.88 19.47
CA LEU A 30 1.29 -2.76 20.27
C LEU A 30 0.29 -3.86 19.93
N LEU A 31 0.13 -4.17 18.65
CA LEU A 31 -0.70 -5.28 18.17
C LEU A 31 -0.20 -6.62 18.72
N LYS A 32 1.12 -6.85 18.70
CA LYS A 32 1.73 -8.06 19.29
C LYS A 32 1.44 -8.18 20.79
N LYS A 33 1.59 -7.09 21.55
CA LYS A 33 1.29 -7.05 22.99
C LYS A 33 -0.19 -7.31 23.29
N ALA A 34 -1.08 -6.73 22.50
CA ALA A 34 -2.52 -6.87 22.66
C ALA A 34 -3.10 -8.17 22.08
N ARG A 35 -2.28 -8.98 21.39
CA ARG A 35 -2.75 -10.08 20.52
C ARG A 35 -3.82 -9.59 19.52
N GLY A 36 -3.64 -8.37 19.04
CA GLY A 36 -4.50 -7.70 18.07
C GLY A 36 -4.26 -8.19 16.65
N ARG A 37 -5.04 -7.65 15.71
CA ARG A 37 -4.95 -7.95 14.28
C ARG A 37 -4.85 -6.65 13.49
N VAL A 38 -4.13 -6.68 12.38
CA VAL A 38 -4.13 -5.63 11.36
C VAL A 38 -4.81 -6.18 10.11
N VAL A 39 -5.59 -5.34 9.43
CA VAL A 39 -6.20 -5.66 8.14
C VAL A 39 -5.82 -4.57 7.15
N ASN A 40 -4.94 -4.92 6.22
CA ASN A 40 -4.53 -4.04 5.14
C ASN A 40 -5.53 -4.17 3.99
N VAL A 41 -6.11 -3.04 3.56
CA VAL A 41 -7.14 -3.04 2.51
C VAL A 41 -6.48 -2.79 1.14
N ALA A 42 -6.34 -3.88 0.38
CA ALA A 42 -5.87 -3.86 -0.99
C ALA A 42 -7.01 -3.54 -1.98
N SER A 43 -6.98 -4.15 -3.17
CA SER A 43 -7.98 -4.00 -4.23
C SER A 43 -7.85 -5.16 -5.22
N ILE A 44 -8.87 -5.42 -6.04
CA ILE A 44 -8.71 -6.25 -7.24
C ILE A 44 -7.55 -5.76 -8.11
N LEU A 45 -7.30 -4.46 -8.08
CA LEU A 45 -6.20 -3.80 -8.78
C LEU A 45 -4.81 -4.03 -8.16
N GLY A 46 -4.72 -4.77 -7.05
CA GLY A 46 -3.48 -5.36 -6.54
C GLY A 46 -3.15 -6.72 -7.16
N ARG A 47 -4.02 -7.26 -8.02
CA ARG A 47 -3.85 -8.54 -8.70
C ARG A 47 -3.89 -8.43 -10.22
N ILE A 48 -4.59 -7.42 -10.74
CA ILE A 48 -4.65 -7.10 -12.17
C ILE A 48 -4.48 -5.59 -12.41
N SER A 49 -3.87 -5.21 -13.52
CA SER A 49 -3.64 -3.80 -13.88
C SER A 49 -4.65 -3.35 -14.93
N LEU A 50 -5.70 -2.63 -14.50
CA LEU A 50 -6.75 -2.10 -15.37
C LEU A 50 -6.77 -0.57 -15.48
N ILE A 51 -6.04 0.13 -14.60
CA ILE A 51 -5.95 1.59 -14.61
C ILE A 51 -4.49 2.05 -14.57
N GLY A 52 -4.21 3.20 -15.17
CA GLY A 52 -2.87 3.80 -15.20
C GLY A 52 -2.54 4.60 -13.93
N GLY A 53 -1.31 5.10 -13.88
CA GLY A 53 -0.82 5.92 -12.76
C GLY A 53 -0.41 5.09 -11.54
N GLY A 54 -0.30 5.74 -10.38
CA GLY A 54 0.27 5.13 -9.16
C GLY A 54 -0.64 4.15 -8.42
N TYR A 55 -1.93 4.02 -8.77
CA TYR A 55 -2.87 3.24 -7.97
C TYR A 55 -2.64 1.73 -8.05
N CYS A 56 -2.51 1.16 -9.25
CA CYS A 56 -2.18 -0.25 -9.42
C CYS A 56 -0.84 -0.58 -8.73
N PRO A 57 0.28 0.13 -9.00
CA PRO A 57 1.53 -0.07 -8.27
C PRO A 57 1.37 -0.04 -6.75
N ALA A 58 0.62 0.93 -6.22
CA ALA A 58 0.36 1.01 -4.78
C ALA A 58 -0.37 -0.23 -4.26
N LYS A 59 -1.43 -0.69 -4.93
CA LYS A 59 -2.23 -1.84 -4.47
C LYS A 59 -1.53 -3.18 -4.63
N TYR A 60 -0.69 -3.35 -5.66
CA TYR A 60 0.20 -4.50 -5.74
C TYR A 60 1.22 -4.48 -4.58
N GLY A 61 1.77 -3.31 -4.27
CA GLY A 61 2.66 -3.13 -3.12
C GLY A 61 1.99 -3.48 -1.79
N VAL A 62 0.71 -3.13 -1.60
CA VAL A 62 -0.04 -3.48 -0.39
C VAL A 62 -0.23 -4.99 -0.24
N GLU A 63 -0.55 -5.71 -1.33
CA GLU A 63 -0.65 -7.18 -1.31
C GLU A 63 0.71 -7.79 -0.95
N ALA A 64 1.78 -7.41 -1.66
CA ALA A 64 3.13 -7.92 -1.43
C ALA A 64 3.64 -7.64 0.00
N PHE A 65 3.40 -6.43 0.51
CA PHE A 65 3.75 -6.09 1.89
C PHE A 65 2.99 -6.96 2.88
N SER A 66 1.67 -7.12 2.69
CA SER A 66 0.83 -7.90 3.60
C SER A 66 1.18 -9.39 3.61
N ASP A 67 1.59 -9.94 2.46
CA ASP A 67 2.06 -11.33 2.37
C ASP A 67 3.44 -11.54 3.02
N SER A 68 4.25 -10.48 3.10
CA SER A 68 5.60 -10.53 3.67
C SER A 68 5.69 -10.15 5.16
N LEU A 69 4.59 -9.70 5.75
CA LEU A 69 4.49 -9.18 7.12
C LEU A 69 4.29 -10.30 8.16
#